data_AF-A0A8I2FWR3-F1
#
_entry.id   AF-A0A8I2FWR3-F1
#
_cell.length_a   1.000
_cell.length_b   1.000
_cell.length_c   1.000
_cell.angle_alpha   90.00
_cell.angle_beta   90.00
_cell.angle_gamma   90.00
#
_symmetry.space_group_name_H-M   'P 1'
#
loop_
_entity.id
_entity.type
_entity.pdbx_description
1 polymer ?
#
loop_
_entity_poly.entity_id
_entity_poly.type
_entity_poly.pdbx_seq_one_letter_code
_entity_poly.pdbx_strand_id
1 'polypeptide(L)'
;MNCKECENLMELFIQKDLPVKDKKMVEEHVNHCKTCSETFIKTRQLVSTLQTSSHNITMPDWDKSWTIIKQNIERESKPKRPIWNPRYSPWKYAVVGSIIIFFLGFLAGRKLFISTPSEESLDLKNPKNLQYAICAYLEDIKPFILEYGNYQPTQKNEVDFSFEKTLASKLLMKNRVLQAHMLLMKNMKIQQLLTELEIILMEISNMDTNESENFLFIKNLIKMKRTLYKIEKFYWEQFLNNDLSGGVTCKSILKKTM
;
A
#
# COMPACT_ATOMS: atom_id res chain seq x y z
N MET A 1 -18.04 -33.26 -1.64
CA MET A 1 -17.16 -32.14 -1.28
C MET A 1 -16.19 -32.59 -0.19
N ASN A 2 -14.94 -32.14 -0.21
CA ASN A 2 -13.97 -32.43 0.87
C ASN A 2 -14.07 -31.40 2.00
N CYS A 3 -13.55 -31.70 3.19
CA CYS A 3 -13.71 -30.82 4.36
C CYS A 3 -13.05 -29.45 4.17
N LYS A 4 -11.92 -29.38 3.46
CA LYS A 4 -11.18 -28.13 3.22
C LYS A 4 -11.93 -27.17 2.28
N GLU A 5 -12.58 -27.74 1.28
CA GLU A 5 -13.45 -27.02 0.34
C GLU A 5 -14.72 -26.54 1.06
N CYS A 6 -15.29 -27.37 1.94
CA CYS A 6 -16.39 -26.97 2.81
C CYS A 6 -16.00 -25.79 3.70
N GLU A 7 -14.81 -25.82 4.31
CA GLU A 7 -14.30 -24.77 5.20
C GLU A 7 -14.19 -23.42 4.48
N ASN A 8 -13.62 -23.39 3.27
CA ASN A 8 -13.52 -22.18 2.45
C ASN A 8 -14.90 -21.61 2.08
N LEU A 9 -15.87 -22.48 1.77
CA LEU A 9 -17.22 -22.06 1.37
C LEU A 9 -18.12 -21.71 2.57
N MET A 10 -17.75 -22.12 3.78
CA MET A 10 -18.54 -21.90 4.99
C MET A 10 -18.62 -20.43 5.41
N GLU A 11 -17.55 -19.66 5.19
CA GLU A 11 -17.55 -18.20 5.45
C GLU A 11 -18.59 -17.48 4.57
N LEU A 12 -18.55 -17.76 3.26
CA LEU A 12 -19.48 -17.21 2.28
C LEU A 12 -20.93 -17.69 2.52
N PHE A 13 -21.10 -18.93 2.98
CA PHE A 13 -22.41 -19.48 3.36
C PHE A 13 -23.04 -18.72 4.54
N ILE A 14 -22.25 -18.38 5.57
CA ILE A 14 -22.72 -17.63 6.74
C ILE A 14 -23.09 -16.19 6.37
N GLN A 15 -22.37 -15.59 5.42
CA GLN A 15 -22.65 -14.25 4.89
C GLN A 15 -23.88 -14.21 3.94
N LYS A 16 -24.41 -15.37 3.55
CA LYS A 16 -25.52 -15.56 2.59
C LYS A 16 -25.19 -15.18 1.14
N ASP A 17 -23.91 -15.13 0.78
CA ASP A 17 -23.42 -14.74 -0.56
C ASP A 17 -23.07 -15.94 -1.45
N LEU A 18 -23.48 -17.16 -1.06
CA LEU A 18 -23.13 -18.38 -1.77
C LEU A 18 -24.14 -18.71 -2.90
N PRO A 19 -23.68 -19.12 -4.10
CA PRO A 19 -24.57 -19.62 -5.16
C PRO A 19 -25.44 -20.80 -4.70
N VAL A 20 -26.68 -20.89 -5.23
CA VAL A 20 -27.69 -21.90 -4.82
C VAL A 20 -27.17 -23.34 -4.94
N LYS A 21 -26.33 -23.61 -5.95
CA LYS A 21 -25.74 -24.94 -6.17
C LYS A 21 -24.80 -25.33 -5.03
N ASP A 22 -23.87 -24.44 -4.69
CA ASP A 22 -22.85 -24.68 -3.66
C ASP A 22 -23.47 -24.68 -2.27
N LYS A 23 -24.54 -23.90 -2.08
CA LYS A 23 -25.34 -23.89 -0.86
C LYS A 23 -25.84 -25.28 -0.48
N LYS A 24 -26.42 -26.00 -1.45
CA LYS A 24 -26.90 -27.38 -1.23
C LYS A 24 -25.75 -28.34 -0.91
N MET A 25 -24.62 -28.19 -1.58
CA MET A 25 -23.45 -29.05 -1.35
C MET A 25 -22.84 -28.85 0.06
N VAL A 26 -22.79 -27.60 0.53
CA VAL A 26 -22.35 -27.27 1.90
C VAL A 26 -23.35 -27.80 2.93
N GLU A 27 -24.65 -27.61 2.73
CA GLU A 27 -25.69 -28.14 3.64
C GLU A 27 -25.63 -29.67 3.74
N GLU A 28 -25.52 -30.36 2.61
CA GLU A 28 -25.40 -31.81 2.58
C GLU A 28 -24.14 -32.30 3.30
N HIS A 29 -22.99 -31.64 3.09
CA HIS A 29 -21.74 -32.01 3.74
C HIS A 29 -21.75 -31.75 5.24
N VAL A 30 -22.27 -30.60 5.68
CA VAL A 30 -22.40 -30.23 7.10
C VAL A 30 -23.31 -31.21 7.86
N ASN A 31 -24.33 -31.76 7.20
CA ASN A 31 -25.22 -32.77 7.79
C ASN A 31 -24.54 -34.15 7.95
N HIS A 32 -23.61 -34.51 7.07
CA HIS A 32 -22.94 -35.82 7.10
C HIS A 32 -21.60 -35.81 7.85
N CYS A 33 -20.89 -34.67 7.89
CA CYS A 33 -19.57 -34.55 8.47
C CYS A 33 -19.63 -33.89 9.86
N LYS A 34 -19.37 -34.68 10.91
CA LYS A 34 -19.41 -34.22 12.31
C LYS A 34 -18.47 -33.03 12.58
N THR A 35 -17.25 -33.05 12.03
CA THR A 35 -16.27 -31.98 12.26
C THR A 35 -16.70 -30.66 11.62
N CYS A 36 -17.20 -30.69 10.38
CA CYS A 36 -17.73 -29.50 9.70
C CYS A 36 -19.02 -28.98 10.35
N SER A 37 -19.84 -29.87 10.93
CA SER A 37 -21.02 -29.48 11.71
C SER A 37 -20.66 -28.72 12.97
N GLU A 38 -19.69 -29.22 13.73
CA GLU A 38 -19.23 -28.57 14.96
C GLU A 38 -18.59 -27.19 14.69
N THR A 39 -17.78 -27.06 13.63
CA THR A 39 -17.21 -25.76 13.24
C THR A 39 -18.29 -24.80 12.75
N PHE A 40 -19.25 -25.27 11.96
CA PHE A 40 -20.38 -24.46 11.51
C PHE A 40 -21.18 -23.86 12.68
N ILE A 41 -21.51 -24.68 13.69
CA ILE A 41 -22.24 -24.24 14.89
C ILE A 41 -21.45 -23.18 15.65
N LYS A 42 -20.15 -23.40 15.88
CA LYS A 42 -19.28 -22.44 16.58
C LYS A 42 -19.20 -21.10 15.86
N THR A 43 -18.96 -21.11 14.55
CA THR A 43 -18.86 -19.87 13.76
C THR A 43 -20.18 -19.13 13.73
N ARG A 44 -21.31 -19.85 13.60
CA ARG A 44 -22.65 -19.23 13.65
C ARG A 44 -22.96 -18.59 15.01
N GLN A 45 -22.60 -19.25 16.11
CA GLN A 45 -22.74 -18.68 17.45
C GLN A 45 -21.91 -17.40 17.61
N LEU A 46 -20.66 -17.41 17.16
CA LEU A 46 -19.79 -16.23 17.19
C LEU A 46 -20.40 -15.07 16.39
N VAL A 47 -20.82 -15.31 15.15
CA VAL A 47 -21.45 -14.28 14.31
C VAL A 47 -22.75 -13.75 14.92
N SER A 48 -23.59 -14.63 15.50
CA SER A 48 -24.82 -14.20 16.17
C SER A 48 -24.55 -13.34 17.40
N THR A 49 -23.46 -13.60 18.13
CA THR A 49 -23.04 -12.81 19.29
C THR A 49 -22.62 -11.41 18.83
N LEU A 50 -21.81 -11.31 17.77
CA LEU A 50 -21.40 -10.02 17.18
C LEU A 50 -22.58 -9.23 16.62
N GLN A 51 -23.53 -9.89 15.94
CA GLN A 51 -24.73 -9.24 15.41
C GLN A 51 -25.65 -8.74 16.52
N THR A 52 -25.81 -9.50 17.60
CA THR A 52 -26.62 -9.09 18.76
C THR A 52 -25.98 -7.90 19.48
N SER A 53 -24.65 -7.87 19.62
CA SER A 53 -23.92 -6.72 20.16
C SER A 53 -24.03 -5.48 19.27
N SER A 54 -24.15 -5.65 17.95
CA SER A 54 -24.31 -4.54 17.01
C SER A 54 -25.66 -3.83 17.10
N HIS A 55 -26.72 -4.49 17.57
CA HIS A 55 -28.07 -3.90 17.63
C HIS A 55 -28.30 -2.92 18.78
N ASN A 56 -27.45 -2.94 19.81
CA ASN A 56 -27.51 -1.99 20.93
C ASN A 56 -26.48 -0.86 20.82
N ILE A 57 -25.87 -0.68 19.65
CA ILE A 57 -25.08 0.51 19.39
C ILE A 57 -26.07 1.62 19.04
N THR A 58 -26.48 2.39 20.04
CA THR A 58 -27.14 3.69 19.81
C THR A 58 -26.26 4.43 18.82
N MET A 59 -26.81 4.78 17.64
CA MET A 59 -26.05 5.53 16.64
C MET A 59 -25.46 6.75 17.34
N PRO A 60 -24.13 6.91 17.33
CA PRO A 60 -23.53 8.06 17.97
C PRO A 60 -24.10 9.32 17.31
N ASP A 61 -24.49 10.28 18.14
CA ASP A 61 -24.82 11.61 17.68
C ASP A 61 -23.54 12.22 17.10
N TRP A 62 -23.42 12.14 15.78
CA TRP A 62 -22.25 12.58 15.04
C TRP A 62 -21.98 14.06 15.22
N ASP A 63 -23.03 14.89 15.32
CA ASP A 63 -22.91 16.32 15.53
C ASP A 63 -22.36 16.63 16.93
N LYS A 64 -22.87 15.93 17.96
CA LYS A 64 -22.34 16.04 19.32
C LYS A 64 -20.89 15.58 19.41
N SER A 65 -20.56 14.46 18.76
CA SER A 65 -19.21 13.89 18.74
C SER A 65 -18.23 14.84 18.06
N TRP A 66 -18.62 15.42 16.91
CA TRP A 66 -17.81 16.41 16.22
C TRP A 66 -17.65 17.71 17.00
N THR A 67 -18.69 18.14 17.71
CA THR A 67 -18.63 19.33 18.55
C THR A 67 -17.62 19.15 19.68
N ILE A 68 -17.58 17.98 20.32
CA ILE A 68 -16.58 17.66 21.36
C ILE A 68 -15.17 17.67 20.79
N ILE A 69 -14.96 17.08 19.60
CA ILE A 69 -13.65 17.07 18.95
C ILE A 69 -13.20 18.49 18.60
N LYS A 70 -14.09 19.31 17.98
CA LYS A 70 -13.80 20.72 17.67
C LYS A 70 -13.45 21.51 18.92
N GLN A 71 -14.23 21.35 19.99
CA GLN A 71 -13.95 22.03 21.26
C GLN A 71 -12.60 21.62 21.85
N ASN A 72 -12.22 20.35 21.78
CA ASN A 72 -10.92 19.90 22.29
C ASN A 72 -9.76 20.47 21.48
N ILE A 73 -9.87 20.49 20.14
CA ILE A 73 -8.87 21.10 19.26
C ILE A 73 -8.74 22.61 19.57
N GLU A 74 -9.86 23.34 19.69
CA GLU A 74 -9.86 24.77 20.00
C GLU A 74 -9.37 25.08 21.42
N ARG A 75 -9.56 24.16 22.36
CA ARG A 75 -9.11 24.34 23.75
C ARG A 75 -7.61 24.14 23.87
N GLU A 76 -7.04 23.21 23.11
CA GLU A 76 -5.59 23.02 23.02
C GLU A 76 -4.91 24.12 22.20
N SER A 77 -5.61 24.68 21.21
CA SER A 77 -5.06 25.76 20.37
C SER A 77 -5.07 27.13 21.03
N LYS A 78 -5.76 27.33 22.16
CA LYS A 78 -5.66 28.57 22.94
C LYS A 78 -4.41 28.51 23.80
N PRO A 79 -3.33 29.24 23.45
CA PRO A 79 -2.13 29.25 24.27
C PRO A 79 -2.52 29.73 25.67
N LYS A 80 -2.29 28.90 26.68
CA LYS A 80 -2.43 29.31 28.09
C LYS A 80 -1.54 30.53 28.26
N ARG A 81 -2.13 31.72 28.41
CA ARG A 81 -1.38 32.96 28.58
C ARG A 81 -0.48 32.78 29.81
N PRO A 82 0.86 32.74 29.66
CA PRO A 82 1.72 32.65 30.81
C PRO A 82 1.55 33.93 31.63
N ILE A 83 1.19 33.78 32.91
CA ILE A 83 1.06 34.89 33.88
C ILE A 83 2.47 35.32 34.30
N TRP A 84 3.31 35.69 33.33
CA TRP A 84 4.72 36.00 33.56
C TRP A 84 4.99 37.47 33.25
N ASN A 85 5.54 38.12 34.27
CA ASN A 85 5.84 39.54 34.35
C ASN A 85 6.73 39.97 33.15
N PRO A 86 6.36 41.00 32.36
CA PRO A 86 6.97 41.31 31.06
C PRO A 86 8.40 41.86 31.13
N ARG A 87 9.02 41.92 32.32
CA ARG A 87 10.29 42.62 32.53
C ARG A 87 11.54 41.78 32.21
N TYR A 88 11.40 40.46 32.16
CA TYR A 88 12.42 39.54 31.66
C TYR A 88 11.71 38.42 30.92
N SER A 89 11.60 38.52 29.59
CA SER A 89 10.99 37.46 28.78
C SER A 89 12.09 36.56 28.20
N PRO A 90 12.44 35.43 28.87
CA PRO A 90 13.40 34.45 28.35
C PRO A 90 12.89 33.73 27.09
N TRP A 91 11.65 33.99 26.66
CA TRP A 91 11.02 33.35 25.51
C TRP A 91 11.74 33.63 24.19
N LYS A 92 12.42 34.78 24.06
CA LYS A 92 13.22 35.06 22.85
C LYS A 92 14.34 34.03 22.68
N TYR A 93 14.94 33.57 23.78
CA TYR A 93 15.96 32.52 23.76
C TYR A 93 15.35 31.12 23.67
N ALA A 94 14.17 30.90 24.27
CA ALA A 94 13.47 29.61 24.18
C ALA A 94 13.04 29.29 22.74
N VAL A 95 12.53 30.28 21.98
CA VAL A 95 12.15 30.10 20.57
C VAL A 95 13.36 29.77 19.71
N VAL A 96 14.46 30.54 19.86
CA VAL A 96 15.71 30.29 19.12
C VAL A 96 16.29 28.91 19.47
N GLY A 97 16.29 28.53 20.75
CA GLY A 97 16.73 27.22 21.21
C GLY A 97 15.90 26.07 20.62
N SER A 98 14.57 26.22 20.58
CA SER A 98 13.67 25.20 20.01
C SER A 98 13.90 24.99 18.51
N ILE A 99 14.16 26.06 17.75
CA ILE A 99 14.47 25.98 16.31
C ILE A 99 15.79 25.24 16.12
N ILE A 100 16.82 25.54 16.92
CA ILE A 100 18.13 24.86 16.83
C ILE A 100 18.00 23.37 17.15
N ILE A 101 17.28 23.01 18.21
CA ILE A 101 17.04 21.60 18.57
C ILE A 101 16.23 20.90 17.48
N PHE A 102 15.23 21.56 16.90
CA PHE A 102 14.46 21.02 15.80
C PHE A 102 15.32 20.80 14.56
N PHE A 103 16.17 21.76 14.17
CA PHE A 103 17.09 21.59 13.04
C PHE A 103 18.14 20.52 13.30
N LEU A 104 18.69 20.43 14.52
CA LEU A 104 19.62 19.37 14.91
C LEU A 104 18.93 18.00 14.89
N GLY A 105 17.71 17.90 15.42
CA GLY A 105 16.90 16.69 15.39
C GLY A 105 16.48 16.31 13.97
N PHE A 106 16.16 17.29 13.12
CA PHE A 106 15.86 17.08 11.71
C PHE A 106 17.10 16.67 10.92
N LEU A 107 18.28 17.23 11.20
CA LEU A 107 19.55 16.85 10.56
C LEU A 107 20.04 15.48 11.05
N ALA A 108 19.91 15.19 12.34
CA ALA A 108 20.24 13.90 12.94
C ALA A 108 19.24 12.83 12.47
N GLY A 109 17.95 13.12 12.50
CA GLY A 109 16.89 12.27 11.96
C GLY A 109 17.04 12.09 10.45
N ARG A 110 17.40 13.13 9.71
CA ARG A 110 17.76 13.01 8.30
C ARG A 110 18.99 12.12 8.15
N LYS A 111 20.06 12.24 8.93
CA LYS A 111 21.21 11.33 8.77
C LYS A 111 20.98 9.90 9.27
N LEU A 112 20.11 9.70 10.25
CA LEU A 112 19.84 8.38 10.86
C LEU A 112 18.69 7.65 10.15
N PHE A 113 17.57 8.33 9.87
CA PHE A 113 16.40 7.78 9.18
C PHE A 113 16.42 7.97 7.66
N ILE A 114 16.92 9.11 7.14
CA ILE A 114 17.47 9.15 5.78
C ILE A 114 18.94 8.74 5.91
N SER A 115 19.14 7.53 6.42
CA SER A 115 20.09 6.68 5.73
C SER A 115 19.68 6.83 4.26
N THR A 116 20.39 7.69 3.49
CA THR A 116 20.67 7.37 2.10
C THR A 116 20.89 5.88 2.18
N PRO A 117 19.94 5.04 1.71
CA PRO A 117 20.06 3.60 1.85
C PRO A 117 21.48 3.39 1.44
N SER A 118 22.30 2.97 2.41
CA SER A 118 23.74 2.93 2.23
C SER A 118 23.89 2.40 0.84
N GLU A 119 24.63 3.07 -0.04
CA GLU A 119 25.18 2.33 -1.15
C GLU A 119 26.15 1.27 -0.56
N GLU A 120 25.71 0.43 0.39
CA GLU A 120 25.53 -0.98 0.07
C GLU A 120 24.93 -1.00 -1.32
N SER A 121 25.84 -0.85 -2.29
CA SER A 121 25.76 -1.46 -3.57
C SER A 121 25.39 -2.90 -3.25
N LEU A 122 24.08 -3.16 -3.14
CA LEU A 122 23.51 -4.48 -3.24
C LEU A 122 24.28 -5.04 -4.41
N ASP A 123 25.08 -6.08 -4.17
CA ASP A 123 25.92 -6.60 -5.21
C ASP A 123 24.98 -7.16 -6.28
N LEU A 124 24.63 -6.32 -7.26
CA LEU A 124 23.68 -6.61 -8.32
C LEU A 124 24.26 -7.66 -9.28
N LYS A 125 25.53 -8.04 -9.09
CA LYS A 125 26.10 -9.24 -9.73
C LYS A 125 25.53 -10.52 -9.12
N ASN A 126 25.08 -10.50 -7.88
CA ASN A 126 24.42 -11.64 -7.27
C ASN A 126 22.96 -11.71 -7.78
N PRO A 127 22.55 -12.79 -8.45
CA PRO A 127 21.22 -12.92 -9.04
C PRO A 127 20.09 -12.81 -8.00
N LYS A 128 20.34 -13.24 -6.75
CA LYS A 128 19.35 -13.12 -5.66
C LYS A 128 19.14 -11.67 -5.24
N ASN A 129 20.21 -10.90 -5.11
CA ASN A 129 20.14 -9.49 -4.74
C ASN A 129 19.44 -8.66 -5.83
N LEU A 130 19.76 -8.95 -7.09
CA LEU A 130 19.07 -8.32 -8.23
C LEU A 130 17.57 -8.65 -8.23
N GLN A 131 17.20 -9.90 -7.95
CA GLN A 131 15.80 -10.29 -7.82
C GLN A 131 15.10 -9.56 -6.67
N TYR A 132 15.75 -9.38 -5.52
CA TYR A 132 15.20 -8.57 -4.43
C TYR A 132 15.04 -7.11 -4.82
N ALA A 133 16.02 -6.53 -5.50
CA ALA A 133 15.95 -5.15 -5.97
C ALA A 133 14.78 -4.95 -6.95
N ILE A 134 14.53 -5.93 -7.83
CA ILE A 134 13.37 -5.92 -8.74
C ILE A 134 12.07 -6.02 -7.96
N CYS A 135 11.95 -6.95 -7.00
CA CYS A 135 10.77 -7.04 -6.15
C CYS A 135 10.49 -5.74 -5.38
N ALA A 136 11.51 -5.13 -4.79
CA ALA A 136 11.35 -3.87 -4.07
C ALA A 136 10.93 -2.73 -5.01
N TYR A 137 11.53 -2.64 -6.19
CA TYR A 137 11.14 -1.66 -7.20
C TYR A 137 9.70 -1.85 -7.70
N LEU A 138 9.27 -3.10 -7.91
CA LEU A 138 7.91 -3.40 -8.33
C LEU A 138 6.87 -3.08 -7.23
N GLU A 139 7.25 -3.12 -5.95
CA GLU A 139 6.39 -2.70 -4.84
C GLU A 139 6.29 -1.18 -4.82
N ASP A 140 7.41 -0.47 -4.99
CA ASP A 140 7.45 0.99 -5.04
C ASP A 140 6.55 1.56 -6.16
N ILE A 141 6.55 0.91 -7.34
CA ILE A 141 5.81 1.40 -8.51
C ILE A 141 4.33 0.98 -8.51
N LYS A 142 3.97 -0.10 -7.80
CA LYS A 142 2.59 -0.61 -7.75
C LYS A 142 1.56 0.44 -7.33
N PRO A 143 1.70 1.16 -6.19
CA PRO A 143 0.72 2.17 -5.80
C PRO A 143 0.63 3.30 -6.83
N PHE A 144 1.76 3.69 -7.42
CA PHE A 144 1.82 4.73 -8.43
C PHE A 144 1.03 4.37 -9.70
N ILE A 145 1.20 3.16 -10.23
CA ILE A 145 0.43 2.69 -11.39
C ILE A 145 -1.05 2.49 -11.05
N LEU A 146 -1.36 2.06 -9.81
CA LEU A 146 -2.73 1.89 -9.35
C LEU A 146 -3.47 3.22 -9.25
N GLU A 147 -2.81 4.26 -8.74
CA GLU A 147 -3.34 5.62 -8.66
C GLU A 147 -3.66 6.15 -10.05
N TYR A 148 -2.71 6.06 -10.99
CA TYR A 148 -2.93 6.46 -12.39
C TYR A 148 -4.02 5.63 -13.09
N GLY A 149 -4.10 4.33 -12.82
CA GLY A 149 -5.13 3.46 -13.39
C GLY A 149 -6.54 3.82 -12.93
N ASN A 150 -6.68 4.31 -11.69
CA ASN A 150 -7.96 4.60 -11.06
C ASN A 150 -8.37 6.07 -11.09
N TYR A 151 -7.45 6.98 -11.40
CA TYR A 151 -7.75 8.40 -11.47
C TYR A 151 -8.90 8.69 -12.44
N GLN A 152 -9.82 9.53 -11.98
CA GLN A 152 -10.93 10.07 -12.76
C GLN A 152 -10.81 11.59 -12.78
N PRO A 153 -10.62 12.21 -13.95
CA PRO A 153 -10.56 13.66 -14.04
C PRO A 153 -11.88 14.23 -13.53
N THR A 154 -11.84 14.98 -12.43
CA THR A 154 -12.99 15.76 -11.97
C THR A 154 -13.02 17.06 -12.76
N GLN A 155 -14.16 17.36 -13.40
CA GLN A 155 -14.33 18.30 -14.52
C GLN A 155 -13.88 19.77 -14.31
N LYS A 156 -13.28 20.17 -13.19
CA LYS A 156 -13.08 21.59 -12.89
C LYS A 156 -11.76 22.03 -12.28
N ASN A 157 -10.86 21.12 -11.90
CA ASN A 157 -9.62 21.52 -11.27
C ASN A 157 -8.45 21.22 -12.20
N GLU A 158 -7.67 22.25 -12.53
CA GLU A 158 -6.30 22.05 -13.00
C GLU A 158 -5.58 21.18 -11.95
N VAL A 159 -5.15 20.00 -12.38
CA VAL A 159 -4.43 19.08 -11.50
C VAL A 159 -2.95 19.30 -11.72
N ASP A 160 -2.27 19.74 -10.67
CA ASP A 160 -0.82 19.88 -10.69
C ASP A 160 -0.17 18.50 -10.61
N PHE A 161 0.45 18.07 -11.71
CA PHE A 161 1.19 16.80 -11.81
C PHE A 161 2.70 16.93 -11.51
N SER A 162 3.14 18.05 -10.92
CA SER A 162 4.56 18.32 -10.66
C SER A 162 5.22 17.26 -9.77
N PHE A 163 4.48 16.75 -8.77
CA PHE A 163 4.95 15.72 -7.87
C PHE A 163 5.12 14.37 -8.58
N GLU A 164 4.13 13.97 -9.36
CA GLU A 164 4.08 12.71 -10.09
C GLU A 164 5.19 12.64 -11.15
N LYS A 165 5.47 13.75 -11.83
CA LYS A 165 6.62 13.87 -12.74
C LYS A 165 7.95 13.58 -12.05
N THR A 166 8.14 14.19 -10.88
CA THR A 166 9.37 14.04 -10.09
C THR A 166 9.52 12.60 -9.63
N LEU A 167 8.42 12.00 -9.16
CA LEU A 167 8.40 10.61 -8.74
C LEU A 167 8.64 9.64 -9.91
N ALA A 168 7.98 9.86 -11.06
CA ALA A 168 8.16 9.07 -12.28
C ALA A 168 9.60 9.13 -12.78
N SER A 169 10.23 10.32 -12.77
CA SER A 169 11.63 10.49 -13.16
C SER A 169 12.58 9.70 -12.26
N LYS A 170 12.32 9.69 -10.94
CA LYS A 170 13.09 8.90 -9.97
C LYS A 170 12.92 7.40 -10.21
N LEU A 171 11.69 6.93 -10.42
CA LEU A 171 11.40 5.53 -10.72
C LEU A 171 12.00 5.10 -12.06
N LEU A 172 11.99 5.97 -13.07
CA LEU A 172 12.56 5.73 -14.39
C LEU A 172 14.07 5.48 -14.29
N MET A 173 14.78 6.28 -13.49
CA MET A 173 16.21 6.10 -13.24
C MET A 173 16.49 4.75 -12.57
N LYS A 174 15.71 4.38 -11.54
CA LYS A 174 15.80 3.04 -10.90
C LYS A 174 15.57 1.92 -11.92
N ASN A 175 14.56 2.07 -12.79
CA ASN A 175 14.20 1.09 -13.80
C ASN A 175 15.35 0.82 -14.79
N ARG A 176 16.00 1.90 -15.28
CA ARG A 176 17.13 1.79 -16.22
C ARG A 176 18.33 1.08 -15.61
N VAL A 177 18.62 1.34 -14.33
CA VAL A 177 19.67 0.60 -13.60
C VAL A 177 19.33 -0.89 -13.56
N LEU A 178 18.10 -1.25 -13.17
CA LEU A 178 17.68 -2.65 -13.13
C LEU A 178 17.74 -3.32 -14.51
N GLN A 179 17.31 -2.65 -15.57
CA GLN A 179 17.41 -3.17 -16.94
C GLN A 179 18.86 -3.47 -17.35
N ALA A 180 19.80 -2.56 -17.05
CA ALA A 180 21.21 -2.74 -17.37
C ALA A 180 21.79 -4.02 -16.73
N HIS A 181 21.40 -4.32 -15.48
CA HIS A 181 21.81 -5.54 -14.79
C HIS A 181 21.05 -6.80 -15.28
N MET A 182 19.82 -6.65 -15.77
CA MET A 182 18.99 -7.75 -16.26
C MET A 182 19.46 -8.38 -17.57
N LEU A 183 20.24 -7.65 -18.38
CA LEU A 183 20.86 -8.18 -19.61
C LEU A 183 21.71 -9.44 -19.33
N LEU A 184 22.24 -9.58 -18.11
CA LEU A 184 23.06 -10.71 -17.69
C LEU A 184 22.24 -11.97 -17.36
N MET A 185 20.97 -11.82 -16.96
CA MET A 185 20.13 -12.90 -16.43
C MET A 185 19.29 -13.62 -17.49
N LYS A 186 19.25 -13.12 -18.73
CA LYS A 186 18.47 -13.68 -19.86
C LYS A 186 16.97 -13.92 -19.58
N ASN A 187 16.40 -13.27 -18.57
CA ASN A 187 14.97 -13.40 -18.27
C ASN A 187 14.16 -12.40 -19.10
N MET A 188 13.77 -12.83 -20.30
CA MET A 188 13.05 -12.02 -21.29
C MET A 188 11.73 -11.46 -20.76
N LYS A 189 11.04 -12.19 -19.86
CA LYS A 189 9.74 -11.75 -19.30
C LYS A 189 9.90 -10.52 -18.42
N ILE A 190 10.87 -10.54 -17.50
CA ILE A 190 11.14 -9.40 -16.62
C ILE A 190 11.64 -8.22 -17.45
N GLN A 191 12.53 -8.46 -18.40
CA GLN A 191 13.04 -7.40 -19.27
C GLN A 191 11.90 -6.72 -20.01
N GLN A 192 10.98 -7.48 -20.60
CA GLN A 192 9.78 -6.93 -21.24
C GLN A 192 8.94 -6.09 -20.28
N LEU A 193 8.70 -6.56 -19.05
CA LEU A 193 7.97 -5.80 -18.04
C LEU A 193 8.66 -4.48 -17.69
N LEU A 194 9.98 -4.50 -17.46
CA LEU A 194 10.75 -3.29 -17.17
C LEU A 194 10.75 -2.31 -18.35
N THR A 195 10.81 -2.80 -19.60
CA THR A 195 10.69 -1.95 -20.80
C THR A 195 9.30 -1.34 -20.91
N GLU A 196 8.25 -2.11 -20.63
CA GLU A 196 6.88 -1.58 -20.62
C GLU A 196 6.69 -0.50 -19.55
N LEU A 197 7.25 -0.70 -18.35
CA LEU A 197 7.26 0.30 -17.29
C LEU A 197 8.08 1.53 -17.65
N GLU A 198 9.19 1.36 -18.36
CA GLU A 198 10.01 2.49 -18.82
C GLU A 198 9.19 3.44 -19.70
N ILE A 199 8.47 2.88 -20.67
CA ILE A 199 7.62 3.66 -21.58
C ILE A 199 6.56 4.44 -20.80
N ILE A 200 5.89 3.78 -19.84
CA ILE A 200 4.85 4.42 -19.03
C ILE A 200 5.45 5.55 -18.18
N LEU A 201 6.56 5.29 -17.48
CA LEU A 201 7.21 6.29 -16.62
C LEU A 201 7.77 7.47 -17.40
N MET A 202 8.34 7.21 -18.59
CA MET A 202 8.85 8.24 -19.49
C MET A 202 7.73 9.17 -19.97
N GLU A 203 6.58 8.59 -20.35
CA GLU A 203 5.41 9.36 -20.74
C GLU A 203 4.91 10.24 -19.59
N ILE A 204 4.85 9.69 -18.37
CA ILE A 204 4.43 10.45 -17.18
C ILE A 204 5.44 11.57 -16.87
N SER A 205 6.74 11.31 -16.96
CA SER A 205 7.77 12.33 -16.66
C SER A 205 7.74 13.50 -17.65
N ASN A 206 7.30 13.25 -18.89
CA ASN A 206 7.28 14.23 -19.97
C ASN A 206 5.89 14.86 -20.20
N MET A 207 4.84 14.45 -19.46
CA MET A 207 3.48 14.96 -19.65
C MET A 207 3.42 16.47 -19.49
N ASP A 208 2.85 17.25 -20.40
CA ASP A 208 2.65 18.68 -20.13
C ASP A 208 1.60 18.91 -19.03
N THR A 209 1.83 19.89 -18.14
CA THR A 209 1.02 20.10 -16.93
C THR A 209 -0.45 20.42 -17.21
N ASN A 210 -0.78 20.78 -18.45
CA ASN A 210 -2.08 21.33 -18.82
C ASN A 210 -2.90 20.41 -19.74
N GLU A 211 -2.40 19.23 -20.11
CA GLU A 211 -3.02 18.39 -21.14
C GLU A 211 -3.70 17.13 -20.57
N SER A 212 -5.01 17.22 -20.37
CA SER A 212 -5.85 16.08 -19.93
C SER A 212 -5.84 14.88 -20.90
N GLU A 213 -5.48 15.11 -22.17
CA GLU A 213 -5.41 14.06 -23.19
C GLU A 213 -4.25 13.08 -22.94
N ASN A 214 -3.09 13.60 -22.51
CA ASN A 214 -1.92 12.78 -22.17
C ASN A 214 -2.23 11.83 -20.99
N PHE A 215 -3.05 12.29 -20.05
CA PHE A 215 -3.50 11.46 -18.95
C PHE A 215 -4.32 10.24 -19.43
N LEU A 216 -5.31 10.48 -20.30
CA LEU A 216 -6.14 9.41 -20.87
C LEU A 216 -5.30 8.42 -21.68
N PHE A 217 -4.31 8.92 -22.42
CA PHE A 217 -3.36 8.08 -23.14
C PHE A 217 -2.58 7.16 -22.19
N ILE A 218 -2.01 7.69 -21.10
CA ILE A 218 -1.27 6.88 -20.11
C ILE A 218 -2.17 5.87 -19.42
N LYS A 219 -3.40 6.26 -19.06
CA LYS A 219 -4.39 5.34 -18.49
C LYS A 219 -4.69 4.18 -19.46
N ASN A 220 -4.83 4.49 -20.75
CA ASN A 220 -5.02 3.48 -21.78
C ASN A 220 -3.79 2.59 -21.95
N LEU A 221 -2.57 3.13 -21.90
CA LEU A 221 -1.33 2.34 -21.93
C LEU A 221 -1.27 1.35 -20.76
N ILE A 222 -1.57 1.79 -19.54
CA ILE A 222 -1.59 0.94 -18.34
C ILE A 222 -2.62 -0.19 -18.48
N LYS A 223 -3.82 0.14 -18.97
CA LYS A 223 -4.92 -0.82 -19.14
C LYS A 223 -4.65 -1.81 -20.28
N MET A 224 -4.19 -1.34 -21.43
CA MET A 224 -3.90 -2.18 -22.61
C MET A 224 -2.76 -3.15 -22.34
N LYS A 225 -1.68 -2.69 -21.72
CA LYS A 225 -0.51 -3.53 -21.44
C LYS A 225 -0.73 -4.50 -20.26
N ARG A 226 -1.86 -4.35 -19.54
CA ARG A 226 -2.20 -5.13 -18.33
C ARG A 226 -1.03 -5.13 -17.34
N THR A 227 -0.38 -3.99 -17.18
CA THR A 227 0.91 -3.90 -16.45
C THR A 227 0.75 -4.34 -15.00
N LEU A 228 -0.33 -3.92 -14.32
CA LEU A 228 -0.64 -4.37 -12.96
C LEU A 228 -0.78 -5.89 -12.85
N TYR A 229 -1.48 -6.52 -13.79
CA TYR A 229 -1.60 -7.99 -13.81
C TYR A 229 -0.25 -8.69 -14.02
N LYS A 230 0.62 -8.15 -14.88
CA LYS A 230 1.97 -8.70 -15.08
C LYS A 230 2.83 -8.55 -13.83
N ILE A 231 2.74 -7.42 -13.14
CA ILE A 231 3.41 -7.19 -11.84
C ILE A 231 2.92 -8.23 -10.82
N GLU A 232 1.61 -8.38 -10.64
CA GLU A 232 1.07 -9.35 -9.67
C GLU A 232 1.39 -10.79 -10.04
N LYS A 233 1.27 -11.15 -11.32
CA LYS A 233 1.65 -12.48 -11.81
C LYS A 233 3.13 -12.76 -11.54
N PHE A 234 4.01 -11.77 -11.74
CA PHE A 234 5.42 -11.91 -11.42
C PHE A 234 5.65 -12.18 -9.93
N TYR A 235 4.98 -11.44 -9.03
CA TYR A 235 5.03 -11.73 -7.59
C TYR A 235 4.63 -13.16 -7.27
N TRP A 236 3.53 -13.63 -7.84
CA TRP A 236 3.04 -14.99 -7.62
C TRP A 236 3.99 -16.06 -8.16
N GLU A 237 4.54 -15.89 -9.37
CA GLU A 237 5.52 -16.82 -9.94
C GLU A 237 6.79 -16.91 -9.07
N GLN A 238 7.25 -15.78 -8.52
CA GLN A 238 8.42 -15.77 -7.62
C GLN A 238 8.12 -16.32 -6.23
N PHE A 239 6.90 -16.10 -5.72
CA PHE A 239 6.45 -16.65 -4.46
C PHE A 239 6.40 -18.19 -4.52
N LEU A 240 5.78 -18.75 -5.57
CA LEU A 240 5.65 -20.19 -5.75
C LEU A 240 7.00 -20.90 -5.93
N ASN A 241 7.96 -20.28 -6.62
CA ASN A 241 9.27 -20.89 -6.85
C ASN A 241 10.16 -20.87 -5.59
N ASN A 242 10.00 -19.91 -4.68
CA ASN A 242 10.83 -19.79 -3.47
C ASN A 242 10.33 -20.63 -2.28
N ASP A 243 9.02 -20.88 -2.17
CA ASP A 243 8.45 -21.73 -1.11
C ASP A 243 8.92 -23.19 -1.19
N LEU A 244 9.34 -23.65 -2.37
CA LEU A 244 9.87 -25.01 -2.57
C LEU A 244 11.35 -25.16 -2.16
N SER A 245 12.09 -24.06 -2.01
CA SER A 245 13.54 -24.08 -1.76
C SER A 245 13.96 -23.48 -0.42
N GLY A 246 13.02 -23.20 0.49
CA GLY A 246 13.32 -22.48 1.74
C GLY A 246 13.86 -21.06 1.52
N GLY A 247 13.51 -20.46 0.37
CA GLY A 247 13.97 -19.14 -0.03
C GLY A 247 13.17 -18.01 0.63
N VAL A 248 13.84 -16.88 0.91
CA VAL A 248 13.21 -15.66 1.42
C VAL A 248 12.19 -15.15 0.39
N THR A 249 10.90 -15.16 0.74
CA THR A 249 9.85 -14.65 -0.13
C THR A 249 9.86 -13.12 -0.16
N CYS A 250 9.45 -12.49 -1.28
CA CYS A 250 9.31 -11.01 -1.31
C CYS A 250 8.34 -10.51 -0.21
N LYS A 251 7.44 -11.38 0.27
CA LYS A 251 6.52 -11.11 1.39
C LYS A 251 7.20 -11.07 2.77
N SER A 252 8.27 -11.84 2.99
CA SER A 252 9.01 -11.82 4.27
C SER A 252 9.92 -10.59 4.42
N ILE A 253 10.29 -9.96 3.31
CA ILE A 253 11.07 -8.71 3.29
C ILE A 253 10.24 -7.53 3.81
N LEU A 254 8.94 -7.48 3.47
CA LEU A 254 8.01 -6.46 3.98
C LEU A 254 7.83 -6.51 5.50
N LYS A 255 7.83 -7.70 6.10
CA LYS A 255 7.73 -7.84 7.57
C LYS A 255 8.98 -7.41 8.32
N LYS A 256 10.12 -7.25 7.64
CA LYS A 256 11.40 -6.90 8.28
C LYS A 256 11.74 -5.42 8.17
N THR A 257 11.00 -4.67 7.36
CA THR A 257 11.23 -3.24 7.06
C THR A 257 10.13 -2.32 7.62
N MET A 258 9.06 -2.88 8.17
CA MET A 258 8.06 -2.21 9.02
C MET A 258 8.26 -2.60 10.48
#